data_AF-A0A1N7G6X1-F1
#
_entry.id   AF-A0A1N7G6X1-F1
#
_cell.length_a   1.000
_cell.length_b   1.000
_cell.length_c   1.000
_cell.angle_alpha   90.00
_cell.angle_beta   90.00
_cell.angle_gamma   90.00
#
_symmetry.space_group_name_H-M   'P 1'
#
loop_
_entity.id
_entity.type
_entity.pdbx_description
1 polymer ?
#
loop_
_entity_poly.entity_id
_entity_poly.type
_entity_poly.pdbx_seq_one_letter_code
_entity_poly.pdbx_strand_id
1 'polypeptide(L)'
;MTDSNHDAVNHPKHYTSCPSGVECIEIAELLPFCLGNCYKYLHRAGLKGDTKQDLKKARFYANRAFFNGEAMPNVVKSRINYVASHQDVNNVELLAFFRHWDADAGGKSATTFIKQLDEKIDKLEAWSEDKKLIKQIITGELNRKIFGYRMGLMGSDAPVYDNGHSQHIDSTTPQDI
;
A
#
# COMPACT_ATOMS: atom_id res chain seq x y z
N MET A 1 36.94 3.32 20.25
CA MET A 1 35.51 3.06 20.10
C MET A 1 34.92 4.32 19.46
N THR A 2 34.75 4.32 18.15
CA THR A 2 34.26 5.50 17.42
C THR A 2 32.75 5.39 17.30
N ASP A 3 32.03 6.33 17.91
CA ASP A 3 30.62 6.56 17.63
C ASP A 3 30.44 6.62 16.10
N SER A 4 29.72 5.65 15.56
CA SER A 4 29.31 5.64 14.17
C SER A 4 28.38 6.83 13.96
N ASN A 5 28.98 7.95 13.55
CA ASN A 5 28.36 9.26 13.39
C ASN A 5 27.21 9.16 12.37
N HIS A 6 25.99 8.95 12.87
CA HIS A 6 24.79 8.86 12.05
C HIS A 6 24.50 10.24 11.47
N ASP A 7 24.92 10.47 10.23
CA ASP A 7 24.58 11.69 9.51
C ASP A 7 23.13 11.60 9.01
N ALA A 8 22.22 12.14 9.81
CA ALA A 8 20.79 12.15 9.51
C ALA A 8 20.40 13.03 8.31
N VAL A 9 21.31 13.87 7.82
CA VAL A 9 21.08 14.81 6.72
C VAL A 9 21.62 14.24 5.41
N ASN A 10 22.91 13.92 5.36
CA ASN A 10 23.57 13.51 4.12
C ASN A 10 23.43 12.01 3.85
N HIS A 11 23.36 11.18 4.90
CA HIS A 11 23.24 9.72 4.75
C HIS A 11 22.12 9.14 5.64
N PRO A 12 20.85 9.57 5.46
CA PRO A 12 19.76 9.08 6.30
C PRO A 12 19.57 7.57 6.10
N LYS A 13 19.55 6.81 7.20
CA LYS A 13 19.51 5.33 7.19
C LYS A 13 18.44 4.75 6.23
N HIS A 14 17.26 5.36 6.19
CA HIS A 14 16.14 4.92 5.36
C HIS A 14 16.29 5.22 3.85
N TYR A 15 17.38 5.86 3.45
CA TYR A 15 17.77 6.10 2.06
C TYR A 15 19.12 5.47 1.69
N THR A 16 19.88 4.97 2.68
CA THR A 16 21.18 4.31 2.51
C THR A 16 21.17 2.82 2.86
N SER A 17 20.06 2.27 3.37
CA SER A 17 19.95 0.85 3.76
C SER A 17 19.58 -0.08 2.59
N CYS A 18 19.68 0.36 1.33
CA CYS A 18 19.39 -0.53 0.20
C CYS A 18 20.49 -1.60 0.09
N PRO A 19 20.16 -2.89 -0.04
CA PRO A 19 21.15 -3.96 -0.26
C PRO A 19 22.06 -3.76 -1.48
N SER A 20 21.64 -2.93 -2.45
CA SER A 20 22.45 -2.58 -3.63
C SER A 20 23.61 -1.63 -3.34
N GLY A 21 23.64 -0.99 -2.16
CA GLY A 21 24.59 0.09 -1.85
C GLY A 21 24.33 1.40 -2.58
N VAL A 22 23.38 1.45 -3.52
CA VAL A 22 22.97 2.68 -4.21
C VAL A 22 22.04 3.46 -3.30
N GLU A 23 22.35 4.73 -3.07
CA GLU A 23 21.50 5.61 -2.29
C GLU A 23 20.31 6.09 -3.12
N CYS A 24 19.20 6.35 -2.42
CA CYS A 24 17.99 6.85 -3.06
C CYS A 24 18.23 8.13 -3.88
N ILE A 25 19.10 9.03 -3.42
CA ILE A 25 19.34 10.32 -4.07
C ILE A 25 20.03 10.15 -5.42
N GLU A 26 20.95 9.19 -5.55
CA GLU A 26 21.72 8.90 -6.78
C GLU A 26 20.84 8.48 -7.97
N ILE A 27 19.59 8.11 -7.70
CA ILE A 27 18.58 7.81 -8.72
C ILE A 27 17.52 8.91 -8.77
N ALA A 28 17.03 9.38 -7.61
CA ALA A 28 15.96 10.37 -7.56
C ALA A 28 16.34 11.70 -8.21
N GLU A 29 17.59 12.14 -8.11
CA GLU A 29 18.06 13.41 -8.69
C GLU A 29 18.12 13.40 -10.23
N LEU A 30 18.21 12.21 -10.82
CA LEU A 30 18.28 12.01 -12.27
C LEU A 30 16.89 11.94 -12.92
N LEU A 31 15.82 12.00 -12.12
CA LEU A 31 14.44 11.90 -12.56
C LEU A 31 13.77 13.28 -12.56
N PRO A 32 12.80 13.51 -13.46
CA PRO A 32 11.88 14.62 -13.33
C PRO A 32 11.18 14.62 -11.97
N PHE A 33 10.73 15.79 -11.51
CA PHE A 33 10.32 16.00 -10.12
C PHE A 33 9.32 14.97 -9.59
N CYS A 34 8.26 14.64 -10.34
CA CYS A 34 7.28 13.68 -9.86
C CYS A 34 7.81 12.25 -9.89
N LEU A 35 8.52 11.83 -10.95
CA LEU A 35 9.18 10.52 -11.00
C LEU A 35 10.23 10.34 -9.89
N GLY A 36 11.04 11.36 -9.61
CA GLY A 36 12.04 11.32 -8.54
C GLY A 36 11.41 11.14 -7.17
N ASN A 37 10.30 11.85 -6.89
CA ASN A 37 9.54 11.64 -5.67
C ASN A 37 8.84 10.28 -5.64
N CYS A 38 8.30 9.80 -6.76
CA CYS A 38 7.70 8.47 -6.85
C CYS A 38 8.72 7.39 -6.46
N TYR A 39 9.89 7.40 -7.09
CA TYR A 39 11.01 6.51 -6.77
C TYR A 39 11.42 6.62 -5.30
N LYS A 40 11.56 7.84 -4.78
CA LYS A 40 11.94 8.09 -3.38
C LYS A 40 11.03 7.40 -2.38
N TYR A 41 9.71 7.41 -2.61
CA TYR A 41 8.76 6.76 -1.73
C TYR A 41 8.69 5.24 -1.95
N LEU A 42 8.89 4.75 -3.18
CA LEU A 42 9.05 3.30 -3.43
C LEU A 42 10.28 2.73 -2.71
N HIS A 43 11.40 3.45 -2.79
CA HIS A 43 12.66 3.08 -2.16
C HIS A 43 12.54 3.06 -0.63
N ARG A 44 11.80 4.02 -0.05
CA ARG A 44 11.66 4.16 1.40
C ARG A 44 10.59 3.25 2.03
N ALA A 45 9.56 2.87 1.29
CA ALA A 45 8.47 2.06 1.81
C ALA A 45 8.98 0.75 2.41
N GLY A 46 8.70 0.51 3.70
CA GLY A 46 9.23 -0.63 4.48
C GLY A 46 10.46 -0.30 5.32
N LEU A 47 11.14 0.82 5.06
CA LEU A 47 12.35 1.24 5.79
C LEU A 47 12.10 2.34 6.82
N LYS A 48 10.98 3.05 6.70
CA LYS A 48 10.60 4.13 7.62
C LYS A 48 9.10 4.20 7.83
N GLY A 49 8.67 4.08 9.09
CA GLY A 49 7.27 4.31 9.48
C GLY A 49 6.29 3.38 8.75
N ASP A 50 5.13 3.91 8.38
CA ASP A 50 4.07 3.15 7.70
C ASP A 50 4.36 2.97 6.21
N THR A 51 4.61 1.71 5.82
CA THR A 51 4.81 1.28 4.44
C THR A 51 3.65 1.71 3.53
N LYS A 52 2.41 1.59 3.99
CA LYS A 52 1.21 1.94 3.21
C LYS A 52 1.21 3.42 2.88
N GLN A 53 1.53 4.26 3.85
CA GLN A 53 1.57 5.71 3.67
C GLN A 53 2.59 6.11 2.60
N ASP A 54 3.76 5.48 2.58
CA ASP A 54 4.78 5.75 1.55
C ASP A 54 4.34 5.26 0.17
N LEU A 55 3.73 4.08 0.05
CA LEU A 55 3.18 3.63 -1.23
C LEU A 55 2.07 4.56 -1.75
N LYS A 56 1.20 5.08 -0.88
CA LYS A 56 0.20 6.10 -1.26
C LYS A 56 0.84 7.40 -1.76
N LYS A 57 1.97 7.81 -1.19
CA LYS A 57 2.74 8.97 -1.70
C LYS A 57 3.37 8.66 -3.05
N ALA A 58 3.97 7.48 -3.21
CA ALA A 58 4.50 7.04 -4.51
C ALA A 58 3.39 7.07 -5.58
N ARG A 59 2.18 6.61 -5.22
CA ARG A 59 1.00 6.59 -6.09
C ARG A 59 0.54 7.99 -6.48
N PHE A 60 0.51 8.92 -5.52
CA PHE A 60 0.21 10.33 -5.75
C PHE A 60 1.15 10.94 -6.79
N TYR A 61 2.46 10.74 -6.63
CA TYR A 61 3.45 11.27 -7.57
C TYR A 61 3.43 10.56 -8.92
N ALA A 62 3.15 9.26 -8.97
CA ALA A 62 2.99 8.53 -10.22
C ALA A 62 1.87 9.12 -11.09
N ASN A 63 0.70 9.42 -10.51
CA ASN A 63 -0.38 10.08 -11.26
C ASN A 63 0.06 11.40 -11.88
N ARG A 64 0.80 12.21 -11.12
CA ARG A 64 1.26 13.52 -11.57
C ARG A 64 2.32 13.38 -12.66
N ALA A 65 3.27 12.48 -12.50
CA ALA A 65 4.25 12.16 -13.54
C ALA A 65 3.56 11.74 -14.84
N PHE A 66 2.53 10.90 -14.75
CA PHE A 66 1.76 10.45 -15.90
C PHE A 66 1.03 11.61 -16.59
N PHE A 67 0.30 12.42 -15.82
CA PHE A 67 -0.42 13.57 -16.34
C PHE A 67 0.51 14.63 -16.95
N ASN A 68 1.68 14.83 -16.36
CA ASN A 68 2.69 15.77 -16.83
C ASN A 68 3.47 15.26 -18.06
N GLY A 69 3.31 14.00 -18.44
CA GLY A 69 4.11 13.38 -19.50
C GLY A 69 5.60 13.29 -19.15
N GLU A 70 5.93 13.09 -17.87
CA GLU A 70 7.33 12.93 -17.44
C GLU A 70 7.92 11.65 -18.03
N ALA A 71 9.11 11.76 -18.65
CA ALA A 71 9.84 10.65 -19.25
C ALA A 71 11.03 10.24 -18.38
N MET A 72 11.40 8.96 -18.41
CA MET A 72 12.49 8.41 -17.63
C MET A 72 13.76 8.29 -18.48
N PRO A 73 14.88 8.92 -18.07
CA PRO A 73 16.15 8.76 -18.77
C PRO A 73 16.63 7.31 -18.76
N ASN A 74 17.24 6.85 -19.86
CA ASN A 74 17.71 5.46 -19.99
C ASN A 74 18.72 5.07 -18.91
N VAL A 75 19.60 5.99 -18.50
CA VAL A 75 20.56 5.75 -17.40
C VAL A 75 19.84 5.38 -16.09
N VAL A 76 18.68 5.98 -15.83
CA VAL A 76 17.88 5.68 -14.63
C VAL A 76 17.25 4.30 -14.73
N LYS A 77 16.75 3.90 -15.90
CA LYS A 77 16.20 2.55 -16.13
C LYS A 77 17.21 1.47 -15.78
N SER A 78 18.46 1.64 -16.24
CA SER A 78 19.57 0.73 -15.93
C SER A 78 19.92 0.71 -14.45
N ARG A 79 19.98 1.88 -13.79
CA ARG A 79 20.25 1.98 -12.34
C ARG A 79 19.14 1.33 -11.51
N ILE A 80 17.87 1.56 -11.83
CA ILE A 80 16.75 0.90 -11.16
C ILE A 80 16.79 -0.61 -11.37
N ASN A 81 17.16 -1.07 -12.58
CA ASN A 81 17.33 -2.49 -12.84
C ASN A 81 18.45 -3.11 -12.00
N TYR A 82 19.58 -2.41 -11.86
CA TYR A 82 20.66 -2.82 -10.95
C TYR A 82 20.20 -2.90 -9.51
N VAL A 83 19.48 -1.88 -9.00
CA VAL A 83 18.91 -1.93 -7.65
C VAL A 83 17.97 -3.13 -7.51
N ALA A 84 17.03 -3.32 -8.43
CA ALA A 84 16.05 -4.39 -8.37
C ALA A 84 16.62 -5.81 -8.50
N SER A 85 17.87 -5.98 -8.95
CA SER A 85 18.52 -7.29 -9.05
C SER A 85 19.16 -7.78 -7.74
N HIS A 86 19.24 -6.94 -6.71
CA HIS A 86 19.83 -7.33 -5.42
C HIS A 86 18.81 -8.06 -4.54
N GLN A 87 19.31 -9.01 -3.75
CA GLN A 87 18.49 -9.72 -2.76
C GLN A 87 17.99 -8.77 -1.67
N ASP A 88 16.84 -9.09 -1.09
CA ASP A 88 16.22 -8.37 0.03
C ASP A 88 15.89 -6.90 -0.23
N VAL A 89 15.91 -6.47 -1.49
CA VAL A 89 15.47 -5.12 -1.86
C VAL A 89 13.97 -5.00 -1.62
N ASN A 90 13.57 -3.90 -0.99
CA ASN A 90 12.16 -3.61 -0.77
C ASN A 90 11.47 -3.27 -2.09
N ASN A 91 10.25 -3.76 -2.27
CA ASN A 91 9.39 -3.43 -3.40
C ASN A 91 10.00 -3.75 -4.79
N VAL A 92 10.85 -4.78 -4.90
CA VAL A 92 11.51 -5.21 -6.17
C VAL A 92 10.53 -5.32 -7.33
N GLU A 93 9.37 -5.95 -7.12
CA GLU A 93 8.35 -6.09 -8.16
C GLU A 93 7.87 -4.72 -8.69
N LEU A 94 7.62 -3.77 -7.79
CA LEU A 94 7.21 -2.41 -8.17
C LEU A 94 8.34 -1.68 -8.89
N LEU A 95 9.60 -1.84 -8.46
CA LEU A 95 10.77 -1.29 -9.14
C LEU A 95 10.93 -1.88 -10.55
N ALA A 96 10.61 -3.18 -10.71
CA ALA A 96 10.64 -3.86 -12.00
C ALA A 96 9.57 -3.36 -12.98
N PHE A 97 8.40 -2.94 -12.50
CA PHE A 97 7.43 -2.23 -13.33
C PHE A 97 7.86 -0.77 -13.58
N PHE A 98 8.32 -0.07 -12.54
CA PHE A 98 8.66 1.35 -12.59
C PHE A 98 9.77 1.67 -13.61
N ARG A 99 10.79 0.81 -13.75
CA ARG A 99 11.88 1.01 -14.73
C ARG A 99 11.41 1.04 -16.19
N HIS A 100 10.20 0.54 -16.48
CA HIS A 100 9.61 0.54 -17.82
C HIS A 100 8.60 1.68 -18.02
N TRP A 101 8.56 2.66 -17.13
CA TRP A 101 7.58 3.77 -17.09
C TRP A 101 7.08 4.25 -18.47
N ASP A 102 7.99 4.59 -19.36
CA ASP A 102 7.76 5.13 -20.69
C ASP A 102 8.31 4.20 -21.80
N ALA A 103 8.30 2.88 -21.58
CA ALA A 103 8.79 1.90 -22.54
C ALA A 103 7.91 1.80 -23.80
N ASP A 104 6.69 2.33 -23.77
CA ASP A 104 5.76 2.37 -24.88
C ASP A 104 5.21 3.78 -25.11
N ALA A 105 4.90 4.09 -26.37
CA ALA A 105 4.42 5.41 -26.79
C ALA A 105 3.02 5.77 -26.27
N GLY A 106 2.27 4.82 -25.67
CA GLY A 106 0.89 5.00 -25.23
C GLY A 106 0.71 5.11 -23.71
N GLY A 107 1.78 5.07 -22.92
CA GLY A 107 1.72 5.11 -21.47
C GLY A 107 1.12 3.85 -20.81
N LYS A 108 1.05 2.74 -21.54
CA LYS A 108 0.54 1.45 -21.03
C LYS A 108 1.42 0.91 -19.89
N SER A 109 2.73 1.10 -19.98
CA SER A 109 3.67 0.67 -18.95
C SER A 109 3.50 1.49 -17.67
N ALA A 110 3.35 2.81 -17.79
CA ALA A 110 3.04 3.69 -16.65
C ALA A 110 1.72 3.31 -15.97
N THR A 111 0.65 3.10 -16.74
CA THR A 111 -0.66 2.69 -16.19
C THR A 111 -0.62 1.30 -15.57
N THR A 112 0.17 0.37 -16.13
CA THR A 112 0.40 -0.96 -15.55
C THR A 112 1.13 -0.85 -14.22
N PHE A 113 2.21 -0.06 -14.14
CA PHE A 113 2.92 0.20 -12.88
C PHE A 113 1.97 0.80 -11.83
N ILE A 114 1.18 1.79 -12.22
CA ILE A 114 0.19 2.43 -11.34
C ILE A 114 -0.81 1.41 -10.81
N LYS A 115 -1.34 0.54 -11.65
CA LYS A 115 -2.27 -0.53 -11.26
C LYS A 115 -1.63 -1.50 -10.27
N GLN A 116 -0.40 -1.92 -10.51
CA GLN A 116 0.33 -2.81 -9.59
C GLN A 116 0.58 -2.16 -8.23
N LEU A 117 0.82 -0.84 -8.22
CA LEU A 117 0.96 -0.07 -7.01
C LEU A 117 -0.36 0.02 -6.22
N ASP A 118 -1.48 0.27 -6.90
CA ASP A 118 -2.82 0.27 -6.29
C ASP A 118 -3.15 -1.11 -5.70
N GLU A 119 -2.94 -2.19 -6.46
CA GLU A 119 -3.14 -3.57 -5.97
C GLU A 119 -2.33 -3.89 -4.71
N LYS A 120 -1.10 -3.37 -4.60
CA LYS A 120 -0.28 -3.55 -3.40
C LYS A 120 -0.80 -2.74 -2.23
N ILE A 121 -1.28 -1.52 -2.45
CA ILE A 121 -1.88 -0.68 -1.42
C ILE A 121 -3.15 -1.33 -0.88
N ASP A 122 -4.03 -1.82 -1.76
CA ASP A 122 -5.29 -2.46 -1.37
C ASP A 122 -5.05 -3.71 -0.51
N LYS A 123 -4.06 -4.54 -0.87
CA LYS A 123 -3.65 -5.70 -0.05
C LYS A 123 -3.20 -5.28 1.35
N LEU A 124 -2.46 -4.18 1.49
CA LEU A 124 -2.05 -3.66 2.80
C LEU A 124 -3.22 -3.10 3.61
N GLU A 125 -4.23 -2.53 2.94
CA GLU A 125 -5.45 -2.06 3.60
C GLU A 125 -6.31 -3.21 4.11
N ALA A 126 -6.57 -4.21 3.26
CA ALA A 126 -7.32 -5.40 3.65
C ALA A 126 -6.69 -6.09 4.87
N TRP A 127 -5.36 -6.30 4.83
CA TRP A 127 -4.64 -6.90 5.95
C TRP A 127 -4.69 -6.06 7.24
N SER A 128 -4.68 -4.73 7.11
CA SER A 128 -4.81 -3.81 8.24
C SER A 128 -6.20 -3.93 8.89
N GLU A 129 -7.26 -4.05 8.10
CA GLU A 129 -8.62 -4.24 8.61
C GLU A 129 -8.82 -5.62 9.23
N ASP A 130 -8.28 -6.68 8.63
CA ASP A 130 -8.30 -8.03 9.21
C ASP A 130 -7.63 -8.06 10.59
N LYS A 131 -6.47 -7.40 10.73
CA LYS A 131 -5.79 -7.27 12.03
C LYS A 131 -6.60 -6.51 13.06
N LYS A 132 -7.29 -5.45 12.64
CA LYS A 132 -8.16 -4.66 13.50
C LYS A 132 -9.33 -5.51 13.99
N LEU A 133 -9.96 -6.26 13.09
CA LEU A 133 -11.04 -7.19 13.42
C LEU A 133 -10.58 -8.28 14.39
N ILE A 134 -9.45 -8.95 14.11
CA ILE A 134 -8.87 -9.98 14.98
C ILE A 134 -8.58 -9.39 16.37
N LYS A 135 -8.02 -8.18 16.44
CA LYS A 135 -7.76 -7.50 17.71
C LYS A 135 -9.05 -7.29 18.50
N GLN A 136 -10.11 -6.78 17.86
CA GLN A 136 -11.41 -6.56 18.50
C GLN A 136 -12.07 -7.86 19.00
N ILE A 137 -11.88 -8.97 18.27
CA ILE A 137 -12.35 -10.30 18.71
C ILE A 137 -11.58 -10.73 19.97
N ILE A 138 -10.25 -10.64 19.95
CA ILE A 138 -9.39 -11.05 21.07
C ILE A 138 -9.62 -10.18 22.31
N THR A 139 -9.83 -8.87 22.13
CA THR A 139 -10.10 -7.94 23.25
C THR A 139 -11.54 -7.99 23.76
N GLY A 140 -12.42 -8.79 23.14
CA GLY A 140 -13.83 -8.87 23.51
C GLY A 140 -14.65 -7.62 23.17
N GLU A 141 -14.08 -6.67 22.45
CA GLU A 141 -14.77 -5.46 21.97
C GLU A 141 -15.80 -5.80 20.89
N LEU A 142 -15.59 -6.88 20.13
CA LEU A 142 -16.54 -7.40 19.15
C LEU A 142 -17.42 -8.49 19.78
N ASN A 143 -18.35 -8.12 20.66
CA ASN A 143 -19.41 -9.01 21.12
C ASN A 143 -20.45 -9.22 20.01
N ARG A 144 -20.14 -10.03 18.98
CA ARG A 144 -21.19 -10.54 18.09
C ARG A 144 -21.96 -11.63 18.83
N LYS A 145 -23.11 -11.27 19.41
CA LYS A 145 -24.11 -12.25 19.84
C LYS A 145 -24.63 -12.96 18.59
N ILE A 146 -24.54 -14.29 18.56
CA ILE A 146 -25.28 -15.11 17.59
C ILE A 146 -26.77 -14.87 17.89
N PHE A 147 -27.49 -14.28 16.94
CA PHE A 147 -28.90 -13.92 17.13
C PHE A 147 -29.83 -15.12 16.87
N GLY A 148 -29.37 -16.09 16.09
CA GLY A 148 -30.07 -17.35 15.85
C GLY A 148 -29.52 -18.10 14.64
N TYR A 149 -30.12 -19.24 14.34
CA TYR A 149 -29.90 -19.99 13.11
C TYR A 149 -31.11 -19.81 12.20
N ARG A 150 -30.88 -19.55 10.91
CA ARG A 150 -31.96 -19.52 9.92
C ARG A 150 -32.11 -20.93 9.36
N MET A 151 -33.27 -21.55 9.61
CA MET A 151 -33.62 -22.85 9.02
C MET A 151 -33.57 -22.74 7.49
N GLY A 152 -32.58 -23.38 6.88
CA GLY A 152 -32.49 -23.54 5.44
C GLY A 152 -33.44 -24.64 4.95
N LEU A 153 -34.01 -24.48 3.76
CA LEU A 153 -34.89 -25.45 3.09
C LEU A 153 -34.28 -26.84 2.82
N MET A 154 -33.02 -27.07 3.22
CA MET A 154 -32.29 -28.34 3.04
C MET A 154 -31.46 -28.73 4.28
N GLY A 155 -31.92 -28.42 5.50
CA GLY A 155 -31.43 -29.05 6.73
C GLY A 155 -29.96 -28.79 7.10
N SER A 156 -29.35 -27.71 6.61
CA SER A 156 -28.08 -27.18 7.13
C SER A 156 -28.32 -25.79 7.71
N ASP A 157 -28.11 -25.67 9.02
CA ASP A 157 -28.32 -24.44 9.77
C ASP A 157 -27.17 -23.46 9.50
N ALA A 158 -27.45 -22.36 8.79
CA ALA A 158 -26.51 -21.26 8.63
C ALA A 158 -26.64 -20.28 9.81
N PRO A 159 -25.54 -19.92 10.50
CA PRO A 159 -25.59 -18.94 11.59
C PRO A 159 -25.97 -17.56 11.05
N VAL A 160 -26.93 -16.90 11.70
CA VAL A 160 -27.34 -15.51 11.42
C VAL A 160 -26.68 -14.59 12.44
N TYR A 161 -25.92 -13.63 11.93
CA TYR A 161 -25.26 -12.60 12.74
C TYR A 161 -26.15 -11.36 12.84
N ASP A 162 -26.20 -10.75 14.03
CA ASP A 162 -26.88 -9.48 14.27
C ASP A 162 -26.15 -8.34 13.52
N ASN A 163 -26.78 -7.81 12.47
CA ASN A 163 -26.34 -6.61 11.79
C ASN A 163 -26.98 -5.42 12.53
N GLY A 164 -26.37 -4.99 13.65
CA GLY A 164 -26.88 -4.01 14.60
C GLY A 164 -27.47 -2.70 14.03
N HIS A 165 -28.64 -2.80 13.41
CA HIS A 165 -29.50 -1.72 13.02
C HIS A 165 -30.77 -1.87 13.85
N SER A 166 -30.78 -1.16 14.97
CA SER A 166 -31.98 -0.95 15.78
C SER A 166 -33.02 -0.28 14.89
N GLN A 167 -33.93 -1.06 14.30
CA GLN A 167 -35.17 -0.49 13.80
C GLN A 167 -36.01 -0.16 15.04
N HIS A 168 -36.17 1.14 15.31
CA HIS A 168 -37.23 1.62 16.17
C HIS A 168 -38.56 1.24 15.51
N ILE A 169 -39.12 0.11 15.93
CA ILE A 169 -40.53 -0.21 15.73
C ILE A 169 -41.29 0.43 16.88
N ASP A 170 -41.99 1.53 16.57
CA ASP A 170 -42.90 2.19 17.49
C ASP A 170 -44.11 1.27 17.68
N SER A 171 -44.20 0.64 18.85
CA SER A 171 -45.31 -0.22 19.23
C SER A 171 -46.32 0.60 20.04
N THR A 172 -47.37 1.08 19.38
CA THR A 172 -48.63 1.43 20.05
C THR A 172 -49.80 0.73 19.38
N THR A 173 -50.17 -0.41 19.96
CA THR A 173 -51.53 -0.97 20.00
C THR A 173 -51.67 -1.53 21.43
N PRO A 174 -52.84 -1.51 22.11
CA PRO A 174 -54.08 -2.14 21.63
C PRO A 174 -55.41 -1.41 22.03
N GLN A 175 -56.43 -1.34 21.17
CA GLN A 175 -57.63 -2.21 21.02
C GLN A 175 -58.95 -1.64 21.60
N ASP A 176 -59.97 -1.73 20.73
CA ASP A 176 -61.40 -2.04 20.94
C ASP A 176 -62.31 -1.08 21.76
N ILE A 177 -63.24 -0.40 21.06
CA ILE A 177 -64.72 -0.63 21.03
C ILE A 177 -65.25 -0.19 19.66
#